data_AF-A0AAV5EBY8-F1
#
_entry.id   AF-A0AAV5EBY8-F1
#
_cell.length_a   1.000
_cell.length_b   1.000
_cell.length_c   1.000
_cell.angle_alpha   90.00
_cell.angle_beta   90.00
_cell.angle_gamma   90.00
#
_symmetry.space_group_name_H-M   'P 1'
#
loop_
_entity.id
_entity.type
_entity.pdbx_description
1 polymer ?
#
loop_
_entity_poly.entity_id
_entity_poly.type
_entity_poly.pdbx_seq_one_letter_code
_entity_poly.pdbx_strand_id
1 'polypeptide(L)'
;MRSSRARFVSLLLFAFLLARVADAEPLAGGGRHLTKDERWMNQRLDHFSPTVSLLRRRLLSSRIESLDHRQFKLRYFEFLDHHRAPDGPVFLRICGEYSCDGIPNDYLAVLAKKFGAALVSPEHRYYGKSSPFKRLTTENLRFLSSKQALFDLAVFRQYYQESLNARYNRSGFDNPWFVFGVSYPGALSAWFRLKFPHLTCGSLASSGVVRAVYNYTDFDKQVGVSAGPECKAALQEVTKLVDEQLRSDSGSVKALFQAEKLRDDDFLYLLADAAAEAVCTR
;
A
#
# COMPACT_ATOMS: atom_id res chain seq x y z
N MET A 1 -34.93 12.36 -8.95
CA MET A 1 -34.29 12.91 -10.18
C MET A 1 -32.91 13.56 -10.00
N ARG A 2 -32.22 13.51 -8.83
CA ARG A 2 -30.86 14.06 -8.64
C ARG A 2 -29.70 13.03 -8.68
N SER A 3 -29.99 11.73 -8.80
CA SER A 3 -28.99 10.64 -8.69
C SER A 3 -28.27 10.30 -10.02
N SER A 4 -28.89 10.58 -11.18
CA SER A 4 -28.34 10.20 -12.49
C SER A 4 -27.21 11.14 -12.97
N ARG A 5 -27.27 12.44 -12.65
CA ARG A 5 -26.27 13.43 -13.09
C ARG A 5 -24.88 13.23 -12.47
N ALA A 6 -24.80 12.75 -11.22
CA ALA A 6 -23.51 12.49 -10.56
C ALA A 6 -22.76 11.28 -11.15
N ARG A 7 -23.49 10.25 -11.62
CA ARG A 7 -22.88 9.08 -12.27
C ARG A 7 -22.35 9.42 -13.68
N PHE A 8 -23.06 10.25 -14.43
CA PHE A 8 -22.64 10.70 -15.75
C PHE A 8 -21.37 11.56 -15.71
N VAL A 9 -21.25 12.47 -14.73
CA VAL A 9 -20.05 13.30 -14.57
C VAL A 9 -18.83 12.46 -14.17
N SER A 10 -19.02 11.41 -13.35
CA SER A 10 -17.93 10.51 -12.95
C SER A 10 -17.43 9.62 -14.10
N LEU A 11 -18.32 9.15 -14.98
CA LEU A 11 -17.94 8.36 -16.16
C LEU A 11 -17.25 9.21 -17.23
N LEU A 12 -17.69 10.45 -17.44
CA LEU A 12 -17.04 11.37 -18.36
C LEU A 12 -15.64 11.78 -17.87
N LEU A 13 -15.46 12.03 -16.57
CA LEU A 13 -14.12 12.28 -16.00
C LEU A 13 -13.20 11.07 -16.15
N PHE A 14 -13.70 9.85 -15.98
CA PHE A 14 -12.92 8.62 -16.17
C PHE A 14 -12.53 8.40 -17.65
N ALA A 15 -13.46 8.67 -18.58
CA ALA A 15 -13.20 8.60 -20.01
C ALA A 15 -12.23 9.70 -20.50
N PHE A 16 -12.29 10.91 -19.95
CA PHE A 16 -11.34 11.98 -20.25
C PHE A 16 -9.95 11.72 -19.64
N LEU A 17 -9.87 11.03 -18.50
CA LEU A 17 -8.61 10.56 -17.93
C LEU A 17 -7.99 9.43 -18.79
N LEU A 18 -8.79 8.47 -19.26
CA LEU A 18 -8.33 7.40 -20.14
C LEU A 18 -7.90 7.91 -21.53
N ALA A 19 -8.67 8.81 -22.13
CA ALA A 19 -8.35 9.37 -23.45
C ALA A 19 -7.04 10.17 -23.45
N ARG A 20 -6.68 10.81 -22.32
CA ARG A 20 -5.39 11.52 -22.17
C ARG A 20 -4.22 10.64 -21.74
N VAL A 21 -4.49 9.40 -21.32
CA VAL A 21 -3.45 8.39 -21.05
C VAL A 21 -3.08 7.65 -22.34
N ALA A 22 -4.01 7.54 -23.29
CA ALA A 22 -3.74 6.97 -24.62
C ALA A 22 -2.74 7.79 -25.46
N ASP A 23 -2.64 9.11 -25.21
CA ASP A 23 -1.64 9.99 -25.83
C ASP A 23 -0.27 9.99 -25.11
N ALA A 24 -0.09 9.14 -24.09
CA ALA A 24 1.22 8.96 -23.47
C ALA A 24 2.06 8.01 -24.33
N GLU A 25 3.00 8.58 -25.08
CA GLU A 25 4.12 7.86 -25.69
C GLU A 25 4.65 6.77 -24.73
N PRO A 26 4.87 5.53 -25.22
CA PRO A 26 5.54 4.50 -24.43
C PRO A 26 6.88 5.05 -23.93
N LEU A 27 7.22 4.77 -22.67
CA LEU A 27 8.54 5.09 -22.09
C LEU A 27 9.63 4.26 -22.80
N ALA A 28 9.99 4.66 -24.02
CA ALA A 28 11.15 4.15 -24.73
C ALA A 28 12.41 4.80 -24.12
N GLY A 29 13.19 4.02 -23.37
CA GLY A 29 14.59 4.33 -23.07
C GLY A 29 14.98 4.65 -21.62
N GLY A 30 14.08 4.56 -20.63
CA GLY A 30 14.41 4.77 -19.21
C GLY A 30 14.64 3.48 -18.42
N GLY A 31 15.60 3.46 -17.49
CA GLY A 31 15.78 2.35 -16.55
C GLY A 31 14.51 2.04 -15.73
N ARG A 32 14.39 0.82 -15.17
CA ARG A 32 13.20 0.37 -14.41
C ARG A 32 12.83 1.28 -13.22
N HIS A 33 13.78 2.05 -12.70
CA HIS A 33 13.60 2.94 -11.56
C HIS A 33 14.09 4.35 -11.90
N LEU A 34 13.37 5.37 -11.43
CA LEU A 34 13.78 6.77 -11.49
C LEU A 34 14.96 7.06 -10.54
N THR A 35 14.99 6.38 -9.39
CA THR A 35 16.06 6.46 -8.41
C THR A 35 16.13 5.15 -7.62
N LYS A 36 17.32 4.83 -7.13
CA LYS A 36 17.56 3.78 -6.13
C LYS A 36 18.30 4.31 -4.89
N ASP A 37 18.49 5.61 -4.82
CA ASP A 37 19.29 6.23 -3.76
C ASP A 37 18.53 6.16 -2.43
N GLU A 38 19.09 5.37 -1.51
CA GLU A 38 18.48 5.18 -0.21
C GLU A 38 18.69 6.40 0.68
N ARG A 39 17.60 6.90 1.24
CA ARG A 39 17.59 7.92 2.27
C ARG A 39 16.93 7.38 3.53
N TRP A 40 17.22 8.01 4.66
CA TRP A 40 16.80 7.51 5.96
C TRP A 40 16.31 8.64 6.85
N MET A 41 15.29 8.36 7.66
CA MET A 41 14.85 9.23 8.74
C MET A 41 14.74 8.44 10.05
N ASN A 42 14.80 9.15 11.19
CA ASN A 42 14.46 8.57 12.48
C ASN A 42 12.94 8.59 12.64
N GLN A 43 12.33 7.41 12.83
CA GLN A 43 10.89 7.25 13.04
C GLN A 43 10.61 6.74 14.45
N ARG A 44 9.54 7.23 15.08
CA ARG A 44 9.12 6.75 16.40
C ARG A 44 8.63 5.31 16.30
N LEU A 45 9.05 4.46 17.23
CA LEU A 45 8.58 3.08 17.29
C LEU A 45 7.07 3.02 17.55
N ASP A 46 6.59 3.79 18.52
CA ASP A 46 5.20 3.80 18.95
C ASP A 46 4.62 5.22 19.01
N HIS A 47 3.73 5.56 18.07
CA HIS A 47 3.04 6.86 18.05
C HIS A 47 1.98 6.99 19.15
N PHE A 48 1.55 5.88 19.75
CA PHE A 48 0.46 5.83 20.73
C PHE A 48 0.93 5.61 22.16
N SER A 49 2.23 5.42 22.38
CA SER A 49 2.79 5.50 23.73
C SER A 49 2.53 6.92 24.27
N PRO A 50 1.87 7.06 25.44
CA PRO A 50 1.43 8.36 25.96
C PRO A 50 2.59 9.35 26.02
N THR A 51 2.33 10.63 25.79
CA THR A 51 3.33 11.69 26.05
C THR A 51 3.16 12.21 27.48
N VAL A 52 4.26 12.67 28.09
CA VAL A 52 4.27 13.23 29.47
C VAL A 52 3.19 14.31 29.68
N SER A 53 2.81 15.06 28.63
CA SER A 53 1.79 16.10 28.74
C SER A 53 0.37 15.58 28.98
N LEU A 54 0.03 14.37 28.50
CA LEU A 54 -1.26 13.72 28.74
C LEU A 54 -1.33 13.07 30.13
N LEU A 55 -0.20 12.58 30.63
CA LEU A 55 -0.08 11.98 31.97
C LEU A 55 -0.17 13.04 33.08
N ARG A 56 0.21 14.29 32.82
CA ARG A 56 0.12 15.38 33.81
C ARG A 56 -1.32 15.78 34.20
N ARG A 57 -2.34 15.37 33.43
CA ARG A 57 -3.76 15.66 33.71
C ARG A 57 -4.53 14.54 34.42
N ARG A 58 -3.95 13.34 34.59
CA ARG A 58 -4.57 12.23 35.32
C ARG A 58 -3.66 11.80 36.47
N LEU A 59 -3.97 12.28 37.66
CA LEU A 59 -3.30 11.98 38.92
C LEU A 59 -3.31 10.47 39.26
N LEU A 60 -2.28 10.06 40.00
CA LEU A 60 -2.28 9.00 41.02
C LEU A 60 -2.87 7.64 40.60
N SER A 61 -2.13 6.88 39.80
CA SER A 61 -2.23 5.42 39.84
C SER A 61 -0.87 4.80 39.53
N SER A 62 -0.49 3.81 40.33
CA SER A 62 0.81 3.17 40.48
C SER A 62 1.27 2.32 39.29
N ARG A 63 0.95 2.73 38.06
CA ARG A 63 1.42 2.09 36.84
C ARG A 63 1.80 3.16 35.81
N ILE A 64 2.99 3.72 35.99
CA ILE A 64 3.65 4.46 34.92
C ILE A 64 3.97 3.40 33.84
N GLU A 65 3.10 3.26 32.85
CA GLU A 65 3.49 2.62 31.59
C GLU A 65 4.67 3.44 31.06
N SER A 66 5.83 2.80 30.99
CA SER A 66 7.07 3.45 30.58
C SER A 66 6.88 4.06 29.19
N LEU A 67 7.25 5.33 29.07
CA LEU A 67 7.19 6.07 27.82
C LEU A 67 8.14 5.41 26.82
N ASP A 68 7.61 4.92 25.69
CA ASP A 68 8.44 4.34 24.65
C ASP A 68 8.89 5.46 23.70
N HIS A 69 10.12 5.90 23.91
CA HIS A 69 10.82 6.89 23.09
C HIS A 69 11.75 6.26 22.06
N ARG A 70 11.74 4.93 21.92
CA ARG A 70 12.60 4.26 20.95
C ARG A 70 12.26 4.72 19.54
N GLN A 71 13.29 4.79 18.72
CA GLN A 71 13.20 5.12 17.31
C GLN A 71 13.84 4.02 16.48
N PHE A 72 13.43 3.93 15.23
CA PHE A 72 14.05 3.08 14.23
C PHE A 72 14.33 3.89 12.96
N LYS A 73 15.16 3.34 12.08
CA LYS A 73 15.48 3.95 10.79
C LYS A 73 14.40 3.56 9.78
N LEU A 74 13.68 4.56 9.27
CA LEU A 74 12.72 4.39 8.17
C LEU A 74 13.42 4.75 6.86
N ARG A 75 13.46 3.81 5.92
CA ARG A 75 14.02 4.01 4.57
C ARG A 75 13.03 4.78 3.71
N TYR A 76 13.52 5.65 2.84
CA TYR A 76 12.73 6.27 1.80
C TYR A 76 13.58 6.58 0.57
N PHE A 77 12.91 6.87 -0.54
CA PHE A 77 13.53 7.26 -1.81
C PHE A 77 12.98 8.62 -2.26
N GLU A 78 13.77 9.36 -3.04
CA GLU A 78 13.46 10.70 -3.51
C GLU A 78 13.87 10.87 -4.97
N PHE A 79 13.00 11.47 -5.77
CA PHE A 79 13.28 11.87 -7.14
C PHE A 79 12.75 13.28 -7.39
N LEU A 80 13.65 14.19 -7.80
CA LEU A 80 13.38 15.63 -7.90
C LEU A 80 13.52 16.20 -9.30
N ASP A 81 13.98 15.42 -10.28
CA ASP A 81 14.29 15.94 -11.62
C ASP A 81 13.04 16.48 -12.34
N HIS A 82 11.85 16.11 -11.87
CA HIS A 82 10.57 16.62 -12.35
C HIS A 82 9.98 17.72 -11.48
N HIS A 83 10.58 18.04 -10.34
CA HIS A 83 10.05 19.01 -9.41
C HIS A 83 10.24 20.43 -9.96
N ARG A 84 9.14 21.15 -10.14
CA ARG A 84 9.17 22.59 -10.35
C ARG A 84 9.49 23.26 -9.01
N ALA A 85 10.76 23.23 -8.66
CA ALA A 85 11.23 23.82 -7.42
C ALA A 85 11.01 25.35 -7.43
N PRO A 86 10.69 25.95 -6.28
CA PRO A 86 10.57 25.30 -4.99
C PRO A 86 9.09 25.03 -4.59
N ASP A 87 8.13 25.41 -5.45
CA ASP A 87 6.68 25.47 -5.15
C ASP A 87 5.86 24.29 -5.70
N GLY A 88 6.48 23.43 -6.51
CA GLY A 88 5.81 22.28 -7.12
C GLY A 88 5.23 21.31 -6.09
N PRO A 89 4.18 20.56 -6.44
CA PRO A 89 3.55 19.61 -5.53
C PRO A 89 4.51 18.48 -5.14
N VAL A 90 4.20 17.80 -4.05
CA VAL A 90 4.90 16.58 -3.63
C VAL A 90 3.95 15.39 -3.75
N PHE A 91 4.38 14.39 -4.51
CA PHE A 91 3.68 13.12 -4.66
C PHE A 91 4.33 12.11 -3.71
N LEU A 92 3.56 11.71 -2.69
CA LEU A 92 3.93 10.66 -1.74
C LEU A 92 3.43 9.32 -2.27
N ARG A 93 4.35 8.47 -2.74
CA ARG A 93 4.08 7.08 -3.08
C ARG A 93 4.28 6.20 -1.86
N ILE A 94 3.26 5.49 -1.41
CA ILE A 94 3.41 4.57 -0.28
C ILE A 94 4.06 3.28 -0.80
N CYS A 95 5.29 2.99 -0.36
CA CYS A 95 5.88 1.67 -0.54
C CYS A 95 5.29 0.73 0.51
N GLY A 96 4.53 -0.26 0.06
CA GLY A 96 3.67 -1.08 0.90
C GLY A 96 4.33 -2.27 1.58
N GLU A 97 3.63 -3.39 1.51
CA GLU A 97 3.86 -4.69 2.13
C GLU A 97 5.02 -5.47 1.49
N TYR A 98 6.09 -4.79 1.11
CA TYR A 98 7.24 -5.36 0.40
C TYR A 98 8.51 -4.52 0.60
N SER A 99 9.68 -5.10 0.29
CA SER A 99 10.93 -4.33 0.22
C SER A 99 10.93 -3.46 -1.03
N CYS A 100 11.14 -2.15 -0.86
CA CYS A 100 11.34 -1.27 -2.00
C CYS A 100 12.80 -1.20 -2.44
N ASP A 101 12.99 -1.22 -3.77
CA ASP A 101 14.30 -1.13 -4.42
C ASP A 101 14.51 0.20 -5.15
N GLY A 102 13.61 1.17 -4.94
CA GLY A 102 13.63 2.49 -5.56
C GLY A 102 12.23 3.04 -5.86
N ILE A 103 12.19 4.16 -6.59
CA ILE A 103 10.94 4.68 -7.19
C ILE A 103 10.83 4.10 -8.60
N PRO A 104 9.82 3.26 -8.90
CA PRO A 104 9.63 2.73 -10.24
C PRO A 104 9.38 3.84 -11.26
N ASN A 105 9.87 3.63 -12.48
CA ASN A 105 9.54 4.49 -13.61
C ASN A 105 8.20 4.04 -14.21
N ASP A 106 7.10 4.35 -13.53
CA ASP A 106 5.74 3.94 -13.87
C ASP A 106 4.82 5.14 -14.18
N TYR A 107 3.50 4.93 -14.19
CA TYR A 107 2.52 6.00 -14.47
C TYR A 107 2.70 7.23 -13.55
N LEU A 108 3.20 7.06 -12.33
CA LEU A 108 3.39 8.15 -11.40
C LEU A 108 4.55 9.06 -11.83
N ALA A 109 5.56 8.53 -12.53
CA ALA A 109 6.62 9.31 -13.16
C ALA A 109 6.05 10.27 -14.22
N VAL A 110 5.15 9.77 -15.07
CA VAL A 110 4.46 10.56 -16.11
C VAL A 110 3.66 11.70 -15.48
N LEU A 111 2.90 11.41 -14.41
CA LEU A 111 2.15 12.42 -13.68
C LEU A 111 3.07 13.45 -13.02
N ALA A 112 4.15 13.00 -12.37
CA ALA A 112 5.10 13.90 -11.72
C ALA A 112 5.74 14.86 -12.71
N LYS A 113 6.17 14.37 -13.87
CA LYS A 113 6.70 15.20 -14.97
C LYS A 113 5.68 16.25 -15.42
N LYS A 114 4.42 15.82 -15.63
CA LYS A 114 3.34 16.70 -16.10
C LYS A 114 3.00 17.83 -15.12
N PHE A 115 2.97 17.52 -13.82
CA PHE A 115 2.55 18.48 -12.80
C PHE A 115 3.71 19.24 -12.14
N GLY A 116 4.94 18.92 -12.52
CA GLY A 116 6.14 19.51 -11.91
C GLY A 116 6.32 19.02 -10.47
N ALA A 117 6.04 17.75 -10.17
CA ALA A 117 5.99 17.22 -8.81
C ALA A 117 7.32 16.59 -8.38
N ALA A 118 7.68 16.78 -7.11
CA ALA A 118 8.66 15.93 -6.44
C ALA A 118 8.04 14.55 -6.15
N LEU A 119 8.81 13.48 -6.28
CA LEU A 119 8.39 12.13 -5.92
C LEU A 119 9.15 11.65 -4.68
N VAL A 120 8.41 11.22 -3.67
CA VAL A 120 8.98 10.58 -2.48
C VAL A 120 8.27 9.28 -2.16
N SER A 121 9.03 8.29 -1.72
CA SER A 121 8.51 6.96 -1.42
C SER A 121 9.04 6.45 -0.09
N PRO A 122 8.38 6.72 1.05
CA PRO A 122 8.71 6.08 2.32
C PRO A 122 8.33 4.60 2.31
N GLU A 123 9.22 3.77 2.83
CA GLU A 123 8.99 2.34 3.05
C GLU A 123 8.14 2.09 4.30
N HIS A 124 7.21 1.14 4.21
CA HIS A 124 6.33 0.80 5.32
C HIS A 124 7.12 0.16 6.48
N ARG A 125 6.76 0.51 7.72
CA ARG A 125 7.32 -0.15 8.93
C ARG A 125 7.21 -1.67 8.83
N TYR A 126 8.25 -2.39 9.26
CA TYR A 126 8.39 -3.86 9.22
C TYR A 126 8.61 -4.49 7.83
N TYR A 127 8.64 -3.71 6.76
CA TYR A 127 8.94 -4.22 5.42
C TYR A 127 10.32 -3.73 4.95
N GLY A 128 10.95 -4.53 4.08
CA GLY A 128 12.28 -4.25 3.55
C GLY A 128 13.32 -4.00 4.64
N LYS A 129 13.99 -2.85 4.57
CA LYS A 129 15.02 -2.47 5.55
C LYS A 129 14.46 -1.60 6.67
N SER A 130 13.16 -1.33 6.69
CA SER A 130 12.48 -0.46 7.64
C SER A 130 11.85 -1.22 8.80
N SER A 131 12.59 -2.16 9.39
CA SER A 131 12.12 -2.95 10.54
C SER A 131 12.64 -2.40 11.87
N PRO A 132 11.77 -2.13 12.87
CA PRO A 132 12.21 -1.72 14.19
C PRO A 132 12.92 -2.83 14.99
N PHE A 133 12.68 -4.10 14.63
CA PHE A 133 13.25 -5.27 15.31
C PHE A 133 13.82 -6.27 14.32
N LYS A 134 14.91 -6.95 14.71
CA LYS A 134 15.52 -8.02 13.91
C LYS A 134 14.67 -9.32 13.90
N ARG A 135 13.98 -9.61 15.00
CA ARG A 135 13.14 -10.81 15.15
C ARG A 135 11.67 -10.43 15.13
N LEU A 136 10.89 -11.07 14.28
CA LEU A 136 9.45 -10.81 14.10
C LEU A 136 8.60 -11.73 15.01
N THR A 137 8.82 -11.65 16.32
CA THR A 137 7.95 -12.33 17.31
C THR A 137 6.62 -11.58 17.43
N THR A 138 5.56 -12.25 17.90
CA THR A 138 4.25 -11.62 18.14
C THR A 138 4.36 -10.36 19.01
N GLU A 139 5.21 -10.39 20.04
CA GLU A 139 5.48 -9.22 20.88
C GLU A 139 6.09 -8.06 20.08
N ASN A 140 7.09 -8.33 19.24
CA ASN A 140 7.73 -7.30 18.42
C ASN A 140 6.80 -6.80 17.30
N LEU A 141 5.87 -7.63 16.82
CA LEU A 141 4.88 -7.27 15.80
C LEU A 141 3.71 -6.44 16.34
N ARG A 142 3.61 -6.21 17.66
CA ARG A 142 2.53 -5.39 18.24
C ARG A 142 2.48 -3.94 17.70
N PHE A 143 3.58 -3.44 17.14
CA PHE A 143 3.63 -2.11 16.51
C PHE A 143 3.43 -2.14 14.98
N LEU A 144 3.20 -3.30 14.39
CA LEU A 144 2.78 -3.45 13.01
C LEU A 144 1.26 -3.30 12.92
N SER A 145 0.80 -2.08 12.63
CA SER A 145 -0.61 -1.82 12.35
C SER A 145 -0.75 -0.69 11.34
N SER A 146 -1.84 -0.70 10.57
CA SER A 146 -2.19 0.40 9.67
C SER A 146 -2.30 1.72 10.41
N LYS A 147 -2.79 1.70 11.66
CA LYS A 147 -2.88 2.89 12.50
C LYS A 147 -1.51 3.51 12.78
N GLN A 148 -0.51 2.71 13.12
CA GLN A 148 0.86 3.21 13.30
C GLN A 148 1.47 3.69 11.98
N ALA A 149 1.27 2.95 10.89
CA ALA A 149 1.78 3.31 9.57
C ALA A 149 1.22 4.65 9.07
N LEU A 150 -0.06 4.94 9.31
CA LEU A 150 -0.66 6.23 8.99
C LEU A 150 0.02 7.40 9.73
N PHE A 151 0.44 7.19 10.98
CA PHE A 151 1.20 8.21 11.72
C PHE A 151 2.66 8.29 11.27
N ASP A 152 3.27 7.19 10.82
CA ASP A 152 4.58 7.27 10.15
C ASP A 152 4.54 8.16 8.93
N LEU A 153 3.49 8.02 8.10
CA LEU A 153 3.29 8.85 6.92
C LEU A 153 3.11 10.33 7.28
N ALA A 154 2.40 10.63 8.37
CA ALA A 154 2.21 12.01 8.84
C ALA A 154 3.54 12.64 9.30
N VAL A 155 4.32 11.88 10.09
CA VAL A 155 5.64 12.32 10.56
C VAL A 155 6.63 12.42 9.39
N PHE A 156 6.61 11.49 8.45
CA PHE A 156 7.44 11.53 7.23
C PHE A 156 7.12 12.75 6.38
N ARG A 157 5.83 13.04 6.14
CA ARG A 157 5.38 14.22 5.38
C ARG A 157 5.93 15.49 6.01
N GLN A 158 5.78 15.66 7.34
CA GLN A 158 6.29 16.84 8.03
C GLN A 158 7.82 16.92 7.93
N TYR A 159 8.52 15.83 8.24
CA TYR A 159 9.97 15.74 8.15
C TYR A 159 10.48 16.16 6.75
N TYR A 160 9.85 15.66 5.70
CA TYR A 160 10.27 15.94 4.34
C TYR A 160 9.91 17.37 3.90
N GLN A 161 8.76 17.91 4.33
CA GLN A 161 8.42 19.32 4.09
C GLN A 161 9.47 20.26 4.72
N GLU A 162 9.90 19.99 5.96
CA GLU A 162 10.98 20.77 6.60
C GLU A 162 12.32 20.59 5.88
N SER A 163 12.64 19.39 5.40
CA SER A 163 13.82 19.13 4.58
C SER A 163 13.81 19.93 3.28
N LEU A 164 12.66 20.02 2.59
CA LEU A 164 12.49 20.86 1.40
C LEU A 164 12.62 22.35 1.72
N ASN A 165 12.01 22.82 2.81
CA ASN A 165 12.12 24.20 3.26
C ASN A 165 13.59 24.58 3.52
N ALA A 166 14.32 23.73 4.27
CA ALA A 166 15.73 23.92 4.53
C ALA A 166 16.58 23.92 3.24
N ARG A 167 16.32 22.98 2.30
CA ARG A 167 17.03 22.89 1.02
C ARG A 167 16.94 24.17 0.19
N TYR A 168 15.81 24.87 0.27
CA TYR A 168 15.58 26.11 -0.49
C TYR A 168 15.69 27.38 0.35
N ASN A 169 16.24 27.31 1.57
CA ASN A 169 16.37 28.44 2.50
C ASN A 169 15.04 29.18 2.75
N ARG A 170 13.95 28.44 2.92
CA ARG A 170 12.61 28.95 3.25
C ARG A 170 12.15 28.42 4.61
N SER A 171 11.16 29.10 5.19
CA SER A 171 10.56 28.70 6.46
C SER A 171 9.04 28.81 6.37
N GLY A 172 8.32 27.86 6.96
CA GLY A 172 6.86 27.88 7.05
C GLY A 172 6.11 27.71 5.73
N PHE A 173 6.80 27.41 4.61
CA PHE A 173 6.13 27.08 3.35
C PHE A 173 5.63 25.64 3.38
N ASP A 174 4.46 25.41 2.79
CA ASP A 174 3.84 24.10 2.72
C ASP A 174 3.45 23.77 1.28
N ASN A 175 4.16 22.80 0.68
CA ASN A 175 3.88 22.38 -0.69
C ASN A 175 2.53 21.64 -0.76
N PRO A 176 1.83 21.62 -1.92
CA PRO A 176 0.66 20.77 -2.08
C PRO A 176 1.04 19.28 -2.09
N TRP A 177 0.47 18.48 -1.20
CA TRP A 177 0.77 17.05 -1.08
C TRP A 177 -0.33 16.15 -1.65
N PHE A 178 0.03 15.20 -2.51
CA PHE A 178 -0.87 14.17 -3.02
C PHE A 178 -0.34 12.77 -2.68
N VAL A 179 -1.21 11.89 -2.20
CA VAL A 179 -0.82 10.56 -1.71
C VAL A 179 -1.27 9.47 -2.69
N PHE A 180 -0.39 8.52 -2.97
CA PHE A 180 -0.61 7.47 -3.96
C PHE A 180 -0.31 6.10 -3.35
N GLY A 181 -1.16 5.12 -3.68
CA GLY A 181 -0.93 3.73 -3.33
C GLY A 181 -1.82 2.79 -4.13
N VAL A 182 -1.41 1.53 -4.20
CA VAL A 182 -2.14 0.42 -4.82
C VAL A 182 -2.39 -0.69 -3.80
N SER A 183 -3.49 -1.44 -3.87
CA SER A 183 -3.79 -2.53 -2.91
C SER A 183 -3.87 -2.04 -1.46
N TYR A 184 -3.16 -2.65 -0.50
CA TYR A 184 -3.08 -2.17 0.89
C TYR A 184 -2.55 -0.71 0.99
N PRO A 185 -1.50 -0.31 0.27
CA PRO A 185 -1.10 1.09 0.13
C PRO A 185 -2.20 1.98 -0.43
N GLY A 186 -3.07 1.46 -1.30
CA GLY A 186 -4.26 2.15 -1.76
C GLY A 186 -5.23 2.44 -0.61
N ALA A 187 -5.44 1.46 0.28
CA ALA A 187 -6.21 1.66 1.51
C ALA A 187 -5.55 2.69 2.44
N LEU A 188 -4.23 2.61 2.66
CA LEU A 188 -3.48 3.59 3.44
C LEU A 188 -3.58 5.00 2.83
N SER A 189 -3.48 5.14 1.51
CA SER A 189 -3.61 6.41 0.78
C SER A 189 -4.97 7.07 1.07
N ALA A 190 -6.06 6.29 0.93
CA ALA A 190 -7.41 6.77 1.23
C ALA A 190 -7.60 7.12 2.73
N TRP A 191 -7.15 6.25 3.63
CA TRP A 191 -7.27 6.47 5.07
C TRP A 191 -6.41 7.64 5.55
N PHE A 192 -5.24 7.87 4.94
CA PHE A 192 -4.38 9.01 5.25
C PHE A 192 -5.07 10.33 4.92
N ARG A 193 -5.66 10.45 3.72
CA ARG A 193 -6.48 11.61 3.36
C ARG A 193 -7.67 11.80 4.29
N LEU A 194 -8.34 10.71 4.69
CA LEU A 194 -9.48 10.76 5.60
C LEU A 194 -9.09 11.22 7.00
N LYS A 195 -7.96 10.75 7.54
CA LYS A 195 -7.53 11.04 8.93
C LYS A 195 -6.72 12.33 9.05
N PHE A 196 -5.96 12.69 8.03
CA PHE A 196 -5.11 13.87 8.01
C PHE A 196 -5.42 14.78 6.81
N PRO A 197 -6.67 15.25 6.65
CA PRO A 197 -7.05 16.09 5.50
C PRO A 197 -6.34 17.45 5.50
N HIS A 198 -5.71 17.84 6.61
CA HIS A 198 -4.90 19.05 6.75
C HIS A 198 -3.45 18.87 6.26
N LEU A 199 -2.99 17.63 6.00
CA LEU A 199 -1.62 17.34 5.55
C LEU A 199 -1.51 16.98 4.06
N THR A 200 -2.64 16.90 3.35
CA THR A 200 -2.68 16.50 1.94
C THR A 200 -3.83 17.19 1.21
N CYS A 201 -3.65 17.51 -0.06
CA CYS A 201 -4.69 18.07 -0.93
C CYS A 201 -5.59 16.97 -1.53
N GLY A 202 -5.09 15.75 -1.68
CA GLY A 202 -5.83 14.65 -2.30
C GLY A 202 -5.08 13.32 -2.28
N SER A 203 -5.79 12.24 -2.59
CA SER A 203 -5.24 10.89 -2.61
C SER A 203 -5.75 10.10 -3.82
N LEU A 204 -4.87 9.29 -4.42
CA LEU A 204 -5.22 8.26 -5.39
C LEU A 204 -5.05 6.89 -4.73
N ALA A 205 -6.16 6.17 -4.59
CA ALA A 205 -6.24 4.85 -3.98
C ALA A 205 -6.58 3.82 -5.05
N SER A 206 -5.56 3.34 -5.77
CA SER A 206 -5.74 2.37 -6.85
C SER A 206 -6.01 0.98 -6.27
N SER A 207 -7.09 0.32 -6.70
CA SER A 207 -7.50 -0.99 -6.16
C SER A 207 -7.42 -1.07 -4.63
N GLY A 208 -7.78 0.02 -3.95
CA GLY A 208 -7.56 0.17 -2.51
C GLY A 208 -8.53 -0.72 -1.72
N VAL A 209 -7.99 -1.66 -0.96
CA VAL A 209 -8.76 -2.56 -0.07
C VAL A 209 -9.24 -1.85 1.21
N VAL A 210 -9.98 -0.76 1.04
CA VAL A 210 -10.39 0.18 2.11
C VAL A 210 -11.33 -0.42 3.15
N ARG A 211 -11.96 -1.56 2.83
CA ARG A 211 -12.85 -2.30 3.72
C ARG A 211 -12.24 -3.67 3.99
N ALA A 212 -11.76 -3.86 5.21
CA ALA A 212 -11.35 -5.17 5.68
C ALA A 212 -12.59 -6.03 5.94
N VAL A 213 -12.67 -7.18 5.26
CA VAL A 213 -13.74 -8.17 5.44
C VAL A 213 -13.06 -9.49 5.81
N TYR A 214 -13.39 -10.05 6.98
CA TYR A 214 -12.74 -11.25 7.48
C TYR A 214 -13.07 -12.48 6.62
N ASN A 215 -14.36 -12.70 6.35
CA ASN A 215 -14.81 -13.77 5.47
C ASN A 215 -15.31 -13.16 4.15
N TYR A 216 -14.41 -13.06 3.15
CA TYR A 216 -14.66 -12.32 1.92
C TYR A 216 -14.85 -13.20 0.68
N THR A 217 -15.82 -14.12 0.75
CA THR A 217 -16.18 -15.01 -0.38
C THR A 217 -16.56 -14.28 -1.69
N ASP A 218 -16.88 -12.99 -1.63
CA ASP A 218 -17.20 -12.22 -2.84
C ASP A 218 -15.97 -12.02 -3.73
N PHE A 219 -14.75 -12.12 -3.19
CA PHE A 219 -13.53 -12.15 -3.99
C PHE A 219 -13.52 -13.35 -4.93
N ASP A 220 -13.69 -14.56 -4.41
CA ASP A 220 -13.69 -15.80 -5.19
C ASP A 220 -14.85 -15.84 -6.19
N LYS A 221 -16.02 -15.31 -5.79
CA LYS A 221 -17.15 -15.16 -6.73
C LYS A 221 -16.79 -14.25 -7.90
N GLN A 222 -16.11 -13.13 -7.65
CA GLN A 222 -15.68 -12.20 -8.69
C GLN A 222 -14.59 -12.80 -9.58
N VAL A 223 -13.68 -13.61 -9.03
CA VAL A 223 -12.71 -14.40 -9.81
C VAL A 223 -13.47 -15.31 -10.78
N GLY A 224 -14.43 -16.09 -10.29
CA GLY A 224 -15.24 -16.97 -11.14
C GLY A 224 -16.07 -16.22 -12.19
N VAL A 225 -16.57 -15.02 -11.89
CA VAL A 225 -17.24 -14.16 -12.90
C VAL A 225 -16.25 -13.72 -13.97
N SER A 226 -15.06 -13.31 -13.58
CA SER A 226 -14.01 -12.81 -14.49
C SER A 226 -13.45 -13.91 -15.39
N ALA A 227 -13.34 -15.13 -14.88
CA ALA A 227 -12.86 -16.31 -15.61
C ALA A 227 -13.83 -16.79 -16.70
N GLY A 228 -15.10 -16.44 -16.61
CA GLY A 228 -16.15 -16.88 -17.54
C GLY A 228 -16.79 -18.22 -17.15
N PRO A 229 -17.96 -18.54 -17.73
CA PRO A 229 -18.82 -19.64 -17.26
C PRO A 229 -18.18 -21.04 -17.40
N GLU A 230 -17.51 -21.30 -18.53
CA GLU A 230 -16.85 -22.58 -18.81
C GLU A 230 -15.70 -22.83 -17.81
N CYS A 231 -14.79 -21.87 -17.68
CA CYS A 231 -13.67 -21.94 -16.75
C CYS A 231 -14.14 -22.05 -15.30
N LYS A 232 -15.12 -21.23 -14.91
CA LYS A 232 -15.72 -21.30 -13.58
C LYS A 232 -16.27 -22.68 -13.26
N ALA A 233 -17.00 -23.31 -14.18
CA ALA A 233 -17.56 -24.64 -13.97
C ALA A 233 -16.45 -25.68 -13.78
N ALA A 234 -15.42 -25.64 -14.62
CA ALA A 234 -14.26 -26.53 -14.50
C ALA A 234 -13.53 -26.34 -13.17
N LEU A 235 -13.26 -25.09 -12.76
CA LEU A 235 -12.62 -24.80 -11.47
C LEU A 235 -13.45 -25.33 -10.30
N GLN A 236 -14.78 -25.14 -10.32
CA GLN A 236 -15.67 -25.65 -9.28
C GLN A 236 -15.71 -27.19 -9.24
N GLU A 237 -15.66 -27.85 -10.40
CA GLU A 237 -15.59 -29.31 -10.50
C GLU A 237 -14.25 -29.83 -9.95
N VAL A 238 -13.13 -29.21 -10.32
CA VAL A 238 -11.80 -29.55 -9.77
C VAL A 238 -11.78 -29.40 -8.25
N THR A 239 -12.27 -28.27 -7.71
CA THR A 239 -12.35 -28.08 -6.25
C THR A 239 -13.17 -29.18 -5.58
N LYS A 240 -14.32 -29.55 -6.15
CA LYS A 240 -15.17 -30.62 -5.61
C LYS A 240 -14.45 -31.97 -5.60
N LEU A 241 -13.80 -32.34 -6.71
CA LEU A 241 -13.06 -33.61 -6.82
C LEU A 241 -11.88 -33.66 -5.84
N VAL A 242 -11.17 -32.53 -5.69
CA VAL A 242 -10.08 -32.41 -4.71
C VAL A 242 -10.60 -32.56 -3.28
N ASP A 243 -11.69 -31.88 -2.91
CA ASP A 243 -12.32 -31.99 -1.59
C ASP A 243 -12.74 -33.42 -1.23
N GLU A 244 -13.30 -34.15 -2.20
CA GLU A 244 -13.69 -35.55 -2.04
C GLU A 244 -12.45 -36.44 -1.86
N GLN A 245 -11.43 -36.28 -2.71
CA GLN A 245 -10.23 -37.10 -2.68
C GLN A 245 -9.34 -36.83 -1.47
N LEU A 246 -9.32 -35.60 -0.94
CA LEU A 246 -8.59 -35.28 0.29
C LEU A 246 -9.10 -36.09 1.49
N ARG A 247 -10.40 -36.43 1.52
CA ARG A 247 -11.00 -37.23 2.61
C ARG A 247 -10.69 -38.72 2.52
N SER A 248 -10.42 -39.23 1.32
CA SER A 248 -10.16 -40.65 1.07
C SER A 248 -8.66 -40.96 0.98
N ASP A 249 -7.92 -40.19 0.18
CA ASP A 249 -6.49 -40.34 -0.08
C ASP A 249 -5.85 -38.98 -0.41
N SER A 250 -5.57 -38.23 0.66
CA SER A 250 -4.90 -36.92 0.61
C SER A 250 -3.51 -36.98 -0.05
N GLY A 251 -2.78 -38.10 0.10
CA GLY A 251 -1.44 -38.25 -0.47
C GLY A 251 -1.47 -38.26 -1.99
N SER A 252 -2.35 -39.07 -2.58
CA SER A 252 -2.46 -39.20 -4.03
C SER A 252 -2.92 -37.90 -4.72
N VAL A 253 -3.93 -37.20 -4.16
CA VAL A 253 -4.39 -35.93 -4.77
C VAL A 253 -3.32 -34.85 -4.70
N LYS A 254 -2.59 -34.73 -3.59
CA LYS A 254 -1.50 -33.75 -3.47
C LYS A 254 -0.34 -34.06 -4.40
N ALA A 255 -0.05 -35.34 -4.67
CA ALA A 255 0.99 -35.74 -5.60
C ALA A 255 0.73 -35.24 -7.03
N LEU A 256 -0.53 -35.11 -7.45
CA LEU A 256 -0.90 -34.53 -8.75
C LEU A 256 -0.41 -33.07 -8.90
N PHE A 257 -0.22 -32.36 -7.79
CA PHE A 257 0.22 -30.97 -7.74
C PHE A 257 1.65 -30.81 -7.18
N GLN A 258 2.38 -31.92 -6.96
CA GLN A 258 3.71 -31.92 -6.32
C GLN A 258 3.69 -31.23 -4.94
N ALA A 259 2.61 -31.44 -4.20
CA ALA A 259 2.27 -30.72 -2.97
C ALA A 259 2.14 -31.66 -1.75
N GLU A 260 2.75 -32.85 -1.78
CA GLU A 260 2.58 -33.90 -0.77
C GLU A 260 3.02 -33.49 0.64
N LYS A 261 3.89 -32.48 0.71
CA LYS A 261 4.40 -31.92 1.98
C LYS A 261 3.44 -30.91 2.62
N LEU A 262 2.42 -30.44 1.90
CA LEU A 262 1.45 -29.50 2.42
C LEU A 262 0.44 -30.20 3.34
N ARG A 263 0.00 -29.51 4.39
CA ARG A 263 -1.20 -29.91 5.14
C ARG A 263 -2.43 -29.73 4.26
N ASP A 264 -3.54 -30.39 4.59
CA ASP A 264 -4.75 -30.32 3.77
C ASP A 264 -5.28 -28.88 3.63
N ASP A 265 -5.23 -28.09 4.71
CA ASP A 265 -5.60 -26.68 4.71
C ASP A 265 -4.68 -25.84 3.84
N ASP A 266 -3.37 -26.07 3.92
CA ASP A 266 -2.37 -25.37 3.09
C ASP A 266 -2.52 -25.73 1.60
N PHE A 267 -2.85 -26.99 1.30
CA PHE A 267 -3.07 -27.46 -0.06
C PHE A 267 -4.34 -26.88 -0.69
N LEU A 268 -5.44 -26.78 0.08
CA LEU A 268 -6.66 -26.11 -0.38
C LEU A 268 -6.42 -24.62 -0.63
N TYR A 269 -5.58 -23.97 0.17
CA TYR A 269 -5.17 -22.59 -0.08
C TYR A 269 -4.38 -22.46 -1.39
N LEU A 270 -3.42 -23.36 -1.64
CA LEU A 270 -2.68 -23.42 -2.91
C LEU A 270 -3.62 -23.59 -4.11
N LEU A 271 -4.62 -24.46 -4.00
CA LEU A 271 -5.59 -24.68 -5.08
C LEU A 271 -6.42 -23.42 -5.36
N ALA A 272 -6.84 -22.70 -4.33
CA ALA A 272 -7.59 -21.45 -4.46
C ALA A 272 -6.77 -20.34 -5.13
N ASP A 273 -5.50 -20.16 -4.72
CA ASP A 273 -4.59 -19.20 -5.37
C ASP A 273 -4.33 -19.57 -6.84
N ALA A 274 -4.10 -20.85 -7.13
CA ALA A 274 -3.92 -21.32 -8.50
C ALA A 274 -5.17 -21.07 -9.37
N ALA A 275 -6.38 -21.22 -8.80
CA ALA A 275 -7.62 -20.91 -9.48
C ALA A 275 -7.79 -19.40 -9.76
N ALA A 276 -7.29 -18.54 -8.87
CA ALA A 276 -7.33 -17.07 -9.06
C ALA A 276 -6.41 -16.57 -10.18
N GLU A 277 -5.35 -17.32 -10.47
CA GLU A 277 -4.38 -17.01 -11.54
C GLU A 277 -4.63 -17.82 -12.84
N ALA A 278 -5.61 -18.73 -12.82
CA ALA A 278 -5.85 -19.64 -13.93
C ALA A 278 -6.24 -18.90 -15.22
N VAL A 279 -5.50 -19.20 -16.29
CA VAL A 279 -5.85 -18.82 -17.66
C VAL A 279 -6.46 -20.04 -18.34
N CYS A 280 -7.79 -20.11 -18.36
CA CYS A 280 -8.49 -21.15 -19.10
C CYS A 280 -8.45 -20.84 -20.60
N THR A 281 -7.64 -21.60 -21.34
CA THR A 281 -7.66 -21.61 -22.80
C THR A 281 -8.64 -22.69 -23.28
N ARG A 282 -9.40 -22.39 -24.33
CA ARG A 282 -10.20 -23.38 -25.05
C ARG A 282 -9.33 -24.37 -25.82
#